data_AF-A0AAW5ANR7-F1
#
_entry.id   AF-A0AAW5ANR7-F1
#
_cell.length_a   1.000
_cell.length_b   1.000
_cell.length_c   1.000
_cell.angle_alpha   90.00
_cell.angle_beta   90.00
_cell.angle_gamma   90.00
#
_symmetry.space_group_name_H-M   'P 1'
#
loop_
_entity.id
_entity.type
_entity.pdbx_description
1 polymer ?
#
loop_
_entity_poly.entity_id
_entity_poly.type
_entity_poly.pdbx_seq_one_letter_code
_entity_poly.pdbx_strand_id
1 'polypeptide(L)' 'MEVLHLSYDEVVFKIPYRNLIIMQKDKLHTVYGDVLQEVNEEEFFKLKGKGNPF' A
#
# COMPACT_ATOMS: atom_id res chain seq x y z
N MET A 1 12.04 -3.76 14.78
CA MET A 1 11.90 -5.11 14.17
C MET A 1 10.44 -5.54 14.12
N GLU A 2 9.70 -5.42 15.23
CA GLU A 2 8.28 -5.78 15.31
C GLU A 2 7.41 -5.11 14.24
N VAL A 3 7.66 -3.84 13.90
CA VAL A 3 6.95 -3.12 12.84
C VAL A 3 6.99 -3.86 11.49
N LEU A 4 8.15 -4.43 11.13
CA LEU A 4 8.33 -5.14 9.86
C LEU A 4 8.03 -6.65 9.96
N HIS A 5 7.75 -7.18 11.16
CA HIS A 5 7.46 -8.60 11.39
C HIS A 5 8.56 -9.53 10.84
N LEU A 6 9.81 -9.09 10.93
CA LEU A 6 10.97 -9.84 10.45
C LEU A 6 11.56 -10.71 11.56
N SER A 7 12.09 -11.87 11.17
CA SER A 7 12.83 -12.75 12.07
C SER A 7 14.24 -12.21 12.36
N TYR A 8 14.85 -12.69 13.45
CA TYR A 8 16.21 -12.30 13.83
C TYR A 8 17.24 -12.61 12.74
N ASP A 9 17.09 -13.77 12.10
CA ASP A 9 17.98 -14.22 11.03
C ASP A 9 17.98 -13.23 9.84
N GLU A 10 16.80 -12.76 9.47
CA GLU A 10 16.64 -11.82 8.35
C GLU A 10 17.29 -10.46 8.64
N VAL A 11 17.13 -9.95 9.85
CA VAL A 11 17.67 -8.62 10.20
C VAL A 11 19.17 -8.62 10.42
N VAL A 12 19.74 -9.72 10.92
CA VAL A 12 21.17 -9.78 11.24
C VAL A 12 22.00 -10.27 10.05
N PHE A 13 21.52 -11.26 9.31
CA PHE A 13 22.34 -11.95 8.31
C PHE A 13 21.94 -11.69 6.86
N LYS A 14 20.68 -11.30 6.60
CA LYS A 14 20.18 -11.19 5.22
C LYS A 14 19.99 -9.75 4.75
N ILE A 15 19.48 -8.86 5.60
CA ILE A 15 19.09 -7.51 5.21
C ILE A 15 20.09 -6.49 5.76
N PRO A 16 20.77 -5.71 4.91
CA PRO A 16 21.63 -4.62 5.36
C PRO A 16 20.86 -3.58 6.16
N TYR A 17 21.49 -3.03 7.21
CA TYR A 17 20.88 -2.08 8.14
C TYR A 17 20.22 -0.86 7.46
N ARG A 18 20.86 -0.31 6.41
CA ARG A 18 20.32 0.82 5.65
C ARG A 18 18.93 0.55 5.08
N ASN A 19 18.70 -0.67 4.59
CA ASN A 19 17.44 -1.06 3.98
C ASN A 19 16.34 -1.21 5.04
N LEU A 20 16.69 -1.71 6.23
CA LEU A 20 15.75 -1.80 7.35
C LEU A 20 15.22 -0.43 7.78
N ILE A 21 16.07 0.60 7.79
CA ILE A 21 15.66 1.97 8.15
C ILE A 21 14.71 2.56 7.11
N ILE A 22 14.95 2.30 5.81
CA ILE A 22 14.08 2.77 4.73
C ILE A 22 12.72 2.04 4.81
N MET A 23 12.74 0.72 4.96
CA MET A 23 11.54 -0.11 5.09
C MET A 23 10.67 0.28 6.30
N GLN A 24 11.30 0.61 7.43
CA GLN A 24 10.56 1.09 8.61
C GLN A 24 9.87 2.42 8.34
N LYS A 25 10.50 3.33 7.60
CA LYS A 25 9.89 4.63 7.21
C LYS A 25 8.77 4.47 6.19
N ASP A 26 8.94 3.56 5.23
CA ASP A 26 7.95 3.27 4.19
C ASP A 26 6.66 2.67 4.77
N LYS A 27 6.79 1.71 5.69
CA LYS A 27 5.62 1.11 6.36
C LYS A 27 4.83 2.10 7.23
N LEU A 28 5.49 3.14 7.75
CA LEU A 28 4.84 4.25 8.45
C LEU A 28 4.15 5.23 7.49
N HIS A 29 4.47 5.18 6.21
CA HIS A 29 3.83 5.95 5.15
C HIS A 29 2.78 5.09 4.44
N THR A 30 1.77 4.63 5.17
CA THR A 30 0.57 4.08 4.54
C THR A 30 -0.03 5.14 3.63
N VAL A 31 0.05 4.92 2.32
CA VAL A 31 -0.59 5.79 1.33
C VAL A 31 -2.09 5.60 1.49
N TYR A 32 -2.75 6.57 2.10
CA TYR A 32 -4.20 6.63 2.15
C TYR A 32 -4.71 7.21 0.84
N GLY A 33 -5.58 6.47 0.14
CA GLY A 33 -6.18 6.90 -1.10
C GLY A 33 -7.03 5.80 -1.73
N ASP A 34 -8.08 6.19 -2.46
CA ASP A 34 -8.89 5.25 -3.22
C ASP A 34 -8.08 4.68 -4.39
N VAL A 35 -8.22 3.37 -4.63
CA VAL A 35 -7.63 2.72 -5.80
C VAL A 35 -8.34 3.27 -7.04
N LEU A 36 -7.64 4.10 -7.82
CA LEU A 36 -8.14 4.59 -9.10
C LEU A 36 -8.40 3.39 -10.02
N GLN A 37 -9.66 3.14 -10.33
CA GLN A 37 -10.06 2.13 -11.30
C GLN A 37 -10.21 2.79 -12.67
N GLU A 38 -9.45 2.29 -13.65
CA GLU A 38 -9.64 2.70 -15.04
C GLU A 38 -11.00 2.18 -15.52
N VAL A 39 -11.93 3.11 -15.74
CA VAL A 39 -13.26 2.83 -16.31
C VAL A 39 -13.43 3.59 -17.60
N ASN A 40 -14.06 2.95 -18.58
CA ASN A 40 -14.41 3.61 -19.83
C ASN A 40 -15.58 4.59 -19.59
N GLU A 41 -15.67 5.67 -20.39
CA GLU A 41 -16.70 6.71 -20.23
C GLU A 41 -18.11 6.12 -20.17
N GLU A 42 -18.42 5.17 -21.05
CA GLU A 42 -19.73 4.52 -21.09
C GLU A 42 -20.09 3.78 -19.79
N GLU A 43 -19.11 3.15 -19.13
CA GLU A 43 -19.31 2.43 -17.87
C GLU A 43 -19.46 3.41 -16.70
N PHE A 44 -18.68 4.48 -16.69
CA PHE A 44 -18.76 5.55 -15.70
C PHE A 44 -20.15 6.20 -15.65
N PHE A 45 -20.71 6.53 -16.82
CA PHE A 45 -22.06 7.14 -16.90
C PHE A 45 -23.18 6.16 -16.54
N LYS A 46 -23.02 4.86 -16.82
CA LYS A 46 -23.97 3.82 -16.40
C LYS A 46 -24.00 3.64 -14.88
N LEU A 47 -22.85 3.74 -14.21
CA LEU A 47 -22.73 3.60 -12.76
C LEU A 47 -23.32 4.81 -12.01
N LYS A 48 -23.12 6.03 -12.52
CA LYS A 48 -23.67 7.26 -11.94
C LYS A 48 -25.20 7.30 -11.92
N GLY A 49 -25.85 6.64 -12.88
CA GLY A 49 -27.32 6.55 -12.96
C GLY A 49 -27.97 5.59 -11.96
N LYS A 50 -27.19 4.69 -11.32
CA LYS A 50 -27.71 3.69 -10.37
C LYS A 50 -27.58 4.09 -8.90
N GLY A 51 -27.14 5.31 -8.60
CA GLY A 51 -27.12 5.81 -7.23
C GLY A 51 -26.27 4.97 -6.29
N ASN A 52 -25.11 4.49 -6.75
CA ASN A 52 -24.10 4.08 -5.78
C ASN A 52 -23.47 5.34 -5.22
N PRO A 53 -23.59 5.56 -3.91
CA PRO A 53 -22.83 6.60 -3.26
C PRO A 53 -21.40 6.05 -3.08
N PHE A 54 -20.45 6.92 -2.79
CA PHE A 54 -19.51 6.53 -1.75
C PHE A 54 -20.31 6.37 -0.45
#